data_AF-A0A8J6MZK7-F1
#
_entry.id   AF-A0A8J6MZK7-F1
#
_cell.length_a   1.000
_cell.length_b   1.000
_cell.length_c   1.000
_cell.angle_alpha   90.00
_cell.angle_beta   90.00
_cell.angle_gamma   90.00
#
_symmetry.space_group_name_H-M   'P 1'
#
loop_
_entity.id
_entity.type
_entity.pdbx_description
1 polymer ?
#
loop_
_entity_poly.entity_id
_entity_poly.type
_entity_poly.pdbx_seq_one_letter_code
_entity_poly.pdbx_strand_id
1 'polypeptide(L)'
;MKSPNLDILIAAVRLLGSIADEMVFVGGCATGLLLTDPAAPSIRVTEDVDAIVEATTLRKYYHLADGLRKRGFIEDMTPEAPICRWRAKGVVLDVMPTNPEILGFGNRWFGPAAVEAVHIELYSGRLICMVWRHEYLFKL
;
A
#
# COMPACT_ATOMS: atom_id res chain seq x y z
N MET A 1 4.12 9.72 20.75
CA MET A 1 4.78 8.50 20.23
C MET A 1 4.62 8.49 18.72
N LYS A 2 5.71 8.34 17.95
CA LYS A 2 5.60 8.11 16.50
C LYS A 2 4.93 6.75 16.29
N SER A 3 3.94 6.69 15.41
CA SER A 3 3.26 5.43 15.09
C SER A 3 4.26 4.45 14.45
N PRO A 4 4.44 3.23 14.97
CA PRO A 4 5.35 2.24 14.37
C PRO A 4 4.99 1.95 12.90
N ASN A 5 3.72 2.07 12.55
CA ASN A 5 3.26 1.89 11.18
C ASN A 5 3.74 3.01 10.23
N LEU A 6 3.95 4.23 10.75
CA LEU A 6 4.52 5.33 9.96
C LEU A 6 5.99 5.03 9.60
N ASP A 7 6.77 4.47 10.54
CA ASP A 7 8.16 4.13 10.27
C ASP A 7 8.28 3.03 9.20
N ILE A 8 7.38 2.03 9.24
CA ILE A 8 7.28 0.98 8.21
C ILE A 8 6.90 1.59 6.84
N LEU A 9 5.91 2.47 6.80
CA LEU A 9 5.50 3.15 5.56
C LEU A 9 6.62 4.02 4.97
N ILE A 10 7.35 4.77 5.82
CA ILE A 10 8.52 5.55 5.40
C ILE A 10 9.60 4.63 4.82
N ALA A 11 9.88 3.49 5.47
CA ALA A 11 10.86 2.54 4.97
C ALA A 11 10.45 1.96 3.61
N ALA A 12 9.18 1.57 3.44
CA ALA A 12 8.64 1.08 2.18
C ALA A 12 8.74 2.12 1.06
N VAL A 13 8.29 3.36 1.31
CA VAL A 13 8.31 4.44 0.31
C VAL A 13 9.74 4.81 -0.10
N ARG A 14 10.70 4.76 0.83
CA ARG A 14 12.12 4.94 0.50
C ARG A 14 12.67 3.85 -0.42
N LEU A 15 12.30 2.59 -0.19
CA LEU A 15 12.72 1.48 -1.05
C LEU A 15 12.08 1.57 -2.44
N LEU A 16 10.79 1.86 -2.48
CA LEU A 16 10.02 2.04 -3.72
C LEU A 16 10.54 3.22 -4.56
N GLY A 17 10.95 4.32 -3.92
CA GLY A 17 11.28 5.57 -4.61
C GLY A 17 10.13 6.05 -5.49
N SER A 18 10.42 6.41 -6.74
CA SER A 18 9.43 6.96 -7.68
C SER A 18 8.29 5.99 -8.02
N ILE A 19 8.46 4.67 -7.82
CA ILE A 19 7.36 3.70 -8.04
C ILE A 19 6.22 3.95 -7.05
N ALA A 20 6.51 4.53 -5.87
CA ALA A 20 5.45 4.90 -4.93
C ALA A 20 4.52 6.00 -5.47
N ASP A 21 4.90 6.70 -6.54
CA ASP A 21 4.04 7.71 -7.20
C ASP A 21 2.96 7.03 -8.08
N GLU A 22 3.11 5.74 -8.39
CA GLU A 22 2.13 4.91 -9.12
C GLU A 22 1.19 4.16 -8.18
N MET A 23 1.30 4.40 -6.86
CA MET A 23 0.63 3.62 -5.82
C MET A 23 -0.31 4.48 -4.99
N VAL A 24 -1.40 3.87 -4.56
CA VAL A 24 -2.31 4.41 -3.54
C VAL A 24 -2.19 3.56 -2.29
N PHE A 25 -1.64 4.13 -1.22
CA PHE A 25 -1.45 3.42 0.04
C PHE A 25 -2.77 3.30 0.82
N VAL A 26 -3.01 2.11 1.38
CA VAL A 26 -4.23 1.76 2.12
C VAL A 26 -3.91 1.03 3.43
N GLY A 27 -4.94 0.67 4.21
CA GLY A 27 -4.80 -0.18 5.38
C GLY A 27 -4.37 0.53 6.68
N GLY A 28 -3.89 -0.26 7.66
CA GLY A 28 -3.60 0.20 9.02
C GLY A 28 -2.41 1.16 9.14
N CYS A 29 -1.47 1.12 8.19
CA CYS A 29 -0.39 2.10 8.07
C CYS A 29 -0.91 3.49 7.68
N ALA A 30 -1.83 3.51 6.71
CA ALA A 30 -2.49 4.72 6.24
C ALA A 30 -3.45 5.27 7.31
N THR A 31 -4.31 4.41 7.86
CA THR A 31 -5.33 4.78 8.85
C THR A 31 -4.74 5.33 10.15
N GLY A 32 -3.57 4.83 10.57
CA GLY A 32 -2.86 5.33 11.75
C GLY A 32 -2.40 6.80 11.64
N LEU A 33 -2.34 7.37 10.43
CA LEU A 33 -2.09 8.79 10.21
C LEU A 33 -3.35 9.65 10.35
N LEU A 34 -4.53 9.04 10.27
CA LEU A 34 -5.84 9.71 10.32
C LEU A 34 -6.44 9.72 11.74
N LEU A 35 -5.95 8.84 12.62
CA LEU A 35 -6.38 8.76 14.00
C LEU A 35 -5.69 9.86 14.84
N THR A 36 -6.33 11.02 14.90
CA THR A 36 -5.95 12.15 15.77
C THR A 36 -6.67 12.14 17.12
N ASP A 37 -7.65 11.24 17.31
CA ASP A 37 -8.44 11.12 18.53
C ASP A 37 -7.68 10.33 19.62
N PRO A 38 -7.36 10.95 20.77
CA PRO A 38 -6.72 10.27 21.90
C PRO A 38 -7.56 9.13 22.50
N ALA A 39 -8.87 9.11 22.27
CA ALA A 39 -9.80 8.08 22.72
C ALA A 39 -9.95 6.92 21.72
N ALA A 40 -9.32 7.00 20.55
CA ALA A 40 -9.33 5.90 19.59
C ALA A 40 -8.63 4.66 20.16
N PRO A 41 -9.09 3.44 19.79
CA PRO A 41 -8.40 2.20 20.15
C PRO A 41 -6.93 2.25 19.73
N SER A 42 -6.06 1.59 20.50
CA SER A 42 -4.63 1.50 20.18
C SER A 42 -4.43 1.00 18.75
N ILE A 43 -3.66 1.75 17.95
CA ILE A 43 -3.31 1.38 16.57
C ILE A 43 -2.68 -0.01 16.60
N ARG A 44 -3.32 -1.00 15.94
CA ARG A 44 -2.71 -2.32 15.72
C ARG A 44 -1.46 -2.12 14.85
N VAL A 45 -0.33 -2.61 15.32
CA VAL A 45 0.89 -2.65 14.53
C VAL A 45 0.66 -3.60 13.35
N THR A 46 0.88 -3.13 12.13
CA THR A 46 0.85 -3.99 10.94
C THR A 46 2.25 -4.44 10.59
N GLU A 47 2.37 -5.60 9.97
CA GLU A 47 3.66 -6.15 9.52
C GLU A 47 3.96 -5.76 8.07
N ASP A 48 2.92 -5.33 7.35
CA ASP A 48 2.86 -5.06 5.93
C ASP A 48 2.35 -3.65 5.63
N VAL A 49 2.73 -3.18 4.44
CA VAL A 49 2.20 -1.98 3.79
C VAL A 49 1.32 -2.41 2.63
N ASP A 50 0.07 -1.95 2.63
CA ASP A 50 -0.87 -2.24 1.56
C ASP A 50 -0.88 -1.10 0.54
N ALA A 51 -0.84 -1.45 -0.75
CA ALA A 51 -0.94 -0.50 -1.85
C ALA A 51 -1.87 -1.02 -2.94
N ILE A 52 -2.73 -0.13 -3.44
CA ILE A 52 -3.52 -0.33 -4.65
C ILE A 52 -2.78 0.30 -5.82
N VAL A 53 -2.82 -0.37 -6.98
CA VAL A 53 -2.26 0.16 -8.23
C VAL A 53 -3.29 0.13 -9.34
N GLU A 54 -3.34 1.19 -10.15
CA GLU A 54 -4.24 1.29 -11.28
C GLU A 54 -3.74 0.42 -12.46
N ALA A 55 -3.92 -0.88 -12.33
CA ALA A 55 -3.64 -1.85 -13.37
C ALA A 55 -4.96 -2.40 -13.91
N THR A 56 -5.35 -1.94 -15.09
CA THR A 56 -6.52 -2.46 -15.82
C THR A 56 -6.19 -3.68 -16.68
N THR A 57 -4.90 -3.91 -16.95
CA THR A 57 -4.41 -5.04 -17.75
C THR A 57 -3.22 -5.72 -17.07
N LEU A 58 -3.07 -7.02 -17.34
CA LEU A 58 -1.94 -7.81 -16.85
C LEU A 58 -0.58 -7.23 -17.28
N ARG A 59 -0.50 -6.64 -18.49
CA ARG A 59 0.70 -5.98 -18.99
C ARG A 59 1.14 -4.81 -18.11
N LYS A 60 0.20 -3.97 -17.66
CA LYS A 60 0.50 -2.85 -16.75
C LYS A 60 1.01 -3.37 -15.42
N TYR A 61 0.38 -4.42 -14.89
CA TYR A 61 0.82 -5.05 -13.64
C TYR A 61 2.23 -5.64 -13.76
N TYR A 62 2.56 -6.31 -14.87
CA TYR A 62 3.93 -6.81 -15.08
C TYR A 62 4.98 -5.71 -15.20
N HIS A 63 4.64 -4.57 -15.82
CA HIS A 63 5.55 -3.43 -15.86
C HIS A 63 5.88 -2.91 -14.45
N LEU A 64 4.87 -2.81 -13.58
CA LEU A 64 5.06 -2.46 -12.18
C LEU A 64 5.91 -3.51 -11.46
N ALA A 65 5.60 -4.80 -11.65
CA ALA A 65 6.33 -5.92 -11.07
C ALA A 65 7.83 -5.88 -11.44
N ASP A 66 8.16 -5.59 -12.70
CA ASP A 66 9.54 -5.39 -13.14
C ASP A 66 10.21 -4.21 -12.45
N GLY A 67 9.48 -3.12 -12.23
CA GLY A 67 9.94 -1.98 -11.43
C GLY A 67 10.26 -2.39 -9.99
N LEU A 68 9.38 -3.15 -9.35
CA LEU A 68 9.57 -3.67 -7.99
C LEU A 68 10.81 -4.56 -7.90
N ARG A 69 10.98 -5.50 -8.84
CA ARG A 69 12.17 -6.35 -8.92
C ARG A 69 13.46 -5.56 -9.08
N LYS A 70 13.45 -4.50 -9.89
CA LYS A 70 14.61 -3.58 -10.04
C LYS A 70 14.93 -2.82 -8.75
N ARG A 71 13.96 -2.60 -7.86
CA ARG A 71 14.18 -2.03 -6.52
C ARG A 71 14.58 -3.06 -5.47
N GLY A 72 14.68 -4.34 -5.85
CA GLY A 72 15.06 -5.44 -4.98
C GLY A 72 13.90 -6.06 -4.20
N PHE A 73 12.65 -5.79 -4.61
CA PHE A 73 11.51 -6.55 -4.13
C PHE A 73 11.44 -7.89 -4.85
N ILE A 74 11.09 -8.94 -4.11
CA ILE A 74 10.81 -10.27 -4.62
C ILE A 74 9.40 -10.69 -4.20
N GLU A 75 8.72 -11.44 -5.05
CA GLU A 75 7.46 -12.08 -4.69
C GLU A 75 7.66 -13.02 -3.50
N ASP A 76 6.73 -13.00 -2.56
CA ASP A 76 6.72 -13.93 -1.45
C ASP A 76 6.17 -15.29 -1.93
N MET A 77 7.09 -16.25 -2.10
CA MET A 77 6.79 -17.61 -2.54
C MET A 77 6.65 -18.58 -1.36
N THR A 78 6.59 -18.08 -0.12
CA THR A 78 6.38 -18.94 1.05
C THR A 78 4.98 -19.59 1.00
N PRO A 79 4.80 -20.81 1.52
CA PRO A 79 3.49 -21.44 1.59
C PRO A 79 2.47 -20.50 2.23
N GLU A 80 1.29 -20.39 1.63
CA GLU A 80 0.16 -19.56 2.11
C GLU A 80 0.40 -18.04 2.03
N ALA A 81 1.54 -17.57 1.52
CA ALA A 81 1.73 -16.15 1.27
C ALA A 81 0.69 -15.63 0.24
N PRO A 82 0.08 -14.45 0.49
CA PRO A 82 -0.75 -13.80 -0.51
C PRO A 82 0.02 -13.58 -1.81
N ILE A 83 -0.60 -13.87 -2.96
CA ILE A 83 0.04 -13.72 -4.28
C ILE A 83 0.41 -12.26 -4.63
N CYS A 84 -0.19 -11.28 -3.93
CA CYS A 84 0.15 -9.87 -4.04
C CYS A 84 1.37 -9.45 -3.18
N ARG A 85 1.92 -10.35 -2.37
CA ARG A 85 2.93 -10.00 -1.36
C ARG A 85 4.33 -9.95 -1.94
N TRP A 86 5.03 -8.89 -1.60
CA TRP A 86 6.42 -8.61 -1.95
C TRP A 86 7.25 -8.40 -0.69
N ARG A 87 8.53 -8.77 -0.76
CA ARG A 87 9.49 -8.56 0.32
C ARG A 87 10.75 -7.86 -0.17
N ALA A 88 11.24 -6.89 0.60
CA ALA A 88 12.54 -6.27 0.38
C ALA A 88 13.11 -5.73 1.69
N LYS A 89 14.34 -6.14 2.06
CA LYS A 89 15.09 -5.57 3.20
C LYS A 89 14.25 -5.45 4.49
N GLY A 90 13.46 -6.47 4.81
CA GLY A 90 12.59 -6.51 5.98
C GLY A 90 11.23 -5.79 5.84
N VAL A 91 10.98 -5.10 4.73
CA VAL A 91 9.66 -4.56 4.38
C VAL A 91 8.81 -5.65 3.72
N VAL A 92 7.56 -5.77 4.16
CA VAL A 92 6.50 -6.55 3.51
C VAL A 92 5.55 -5.56 2.85
N LEU A 93 5.25 -5.78 1.57
CA LEU A 93 4.42 -4.89 0.75
C LEU A 93 3.41 -5.73 -0.02
N ASP A 94 2.12 -5.47 0.18
CA ASP A 94 1.05 -6.13 -0.55
C ASP A 94 0.53 -5.18 -1.64
N VAL A 95 0.71 -5.57 -2.92
CA VAL A 95 0.39 -4.75 -4.08
C VAL A 95 -0.81 -5.32 -4.82
N MET A 96 -1.94 -4.64 -4.73
CA MET A 96 -3.23 -5.12 -5.25
C MET A 96 -3.66 -4.31 -6.48
N PRO A 97 -3.92 -4.93 -7.63
CA PRO A 97 -4.44 -4.23 -8.79
C PRO A 97 -5.92 -3.86 -8.61
N THR A 98 -6.33 -2.75 -9.22
CA THR A 98 -7.75 -2.36 -9.26
C THR A 98 -8.64 -3.31 -10.06
N ASN A 99 -8.07 -4.03 -11.05
CA ASN A 99 -8.76 -5.11 -11.75
C ASN A 99 -8.52 -6.46 -11.05
N PRO A 100 -9.55 -7.08 -10.44
CA PRO A 100 -9.40 -8.35 -9.71
C PRO A 100 -9.03 -9.54 -10.60
N GLU A 101 -9.29 -9.49 -11.91
CA GLU A 101 -8.95 -10.57 -12.84
C GLU A 101 -7.44 -10.77 -12.99
N ILE A 102 -6.63 -9.76 -12.63
CA ILE A 102 -5.17 -9.82 -12.79
C ILE A 102 -4.54 -10.82 -11.81
N LEU A 103 -4.99 -10.83 -10.55
CA LEU A 103 -4.49 -11.76 -9.53
C LEU A 103 -5.50 -12.83 -9.11
N GLY A 104 -6.70 -12.81 -9.70
CA GLY A 104 -7.79 -13.73 -9.36
C GLY A 104 -8.51 -13.40 -8.04
N PHE A 105 -8.20 -12.26 -7.43
CA PHE A 105 -8.88 -11.73 -6.26
C PHE A 105 -8.83 -10.20 -6.26
N GLY A 106 -9.71 -9.57 -5.49
CA GLY A 106 -9.66 -8.15 -5.26
C GLY A 106 -10.88 -7.63 -4.55
N ASN A 107 -10.99 -6.31 -4.48
CA ASN A 107 -12.03 -5.63 -3.75
C ASN A 107 -12.73 -4.62 -4.66
N ARG A 108 -14.07 -4.64 -4.68
CA ARG A 108 -14.88 -3.70 -5.49
C ARG A 108 -14.61 -2.24 -5.17
N TRP A 109 -14.04 -1.94 -3.99
CA TRP A 109 -13.71 -0.59 -3.56
C TRP A 109 -12.32 -0.13 -3.99
N PHE A 110 -11.46 -0.99 -4.55
CA PHE A 110 -10.11 -0.58 -4.96
C PHE A 110 -10.12 0.53 -6.03
N GLY A 111 -10.95 0.37 -7.07
CA GLY A 111 -11.10 1.40 -8.11
C GLY A 111 -11.61 2.73 -7.55
N PRO A 112 -12.80 2.77 -6.91
CA PRO A 112 -13.32 3.99 -6.30
C PRO A 112 -12.37 4.66 -5.31
N ALA A 113 -11.72 3.88 -4.44
CA ALA A 113 -10.80 4.40 -3.44
C ALA A 113 -9.54 5.00 -4.08
N ALA A 114 -9.02 4.41 -5.16
CA ALA A 114 -7.89 4.96 -5.90
C ALA A 114 -8.24 6.31 -6.58
N VAL A 115 -9.46 6.44 -7.12
CA VAL A 115 -9.94 7.70 -7.73
C VAL A 115 -10.07 8.81 -6.68
N GLU A 116 -10.50 8.47 -5.47
CA GLU A 116 -10.70 9.43 -4.39
C GLU A 116 -9.47 9.61 -3.47
N ALA A 117 -8.34 9.01 -3.83
CA ALA A 117 -7.10 9.14 -3.08
C ALA A 117 -6.59 10.59 -3.10
N VAL A 118 -5.95 11.00 -2.02
CA VAL A 118 -5.40 12.35 -1.87
C VAL A 118 -3.91 12.29 -1.62
N HIS A 119 -3.21 13.37 -1.98
CA HIS A 119 -1.80 13.51 -1.66
C HIS A 119 -1.63 13.97 -0.22
N ILE A 120 -0.82 13.24 0.53
CA ILE A 120 -0.40 13.61 1.89
C ILE A 120 1.13 13.68 1.96
N GLU A 121 1.64 14.57 2.80
CA GLU A 121 3.07 14.60 3.10
C GLU A 121 3.43 13.49 4.09
N LEU A 122 4.34 12.59 3.68
CA LEU A 122 4.81 11.49 4.51
C LEU A 122 6.05 11.88 5.34
N TYR A 123 7.05 12.48 4.70
CA TYR A 123 8.24 13.01 5.37
C TYR A 123 8.98 14.02 4.50
N SER A 124 9.45 15.12 5.07
CA SER A 124 10.39 16.06 4.42
C SER A 124 9.95 16.48 3.01
N GLY A 125 8.66 16.79 2.82
CA GLY A 125 8.08 17.17 1.53
C GLY A 125 7.78 16.00 0.56
N ARG A 126 8.10 14.75 0.91
CA ARG A 126 7.73 13.58 0.10
C ARG A 126 6.23 13.34 0.20
N LEU A 127 5.52 13.61 -0.89
CA LEU A 127 4.10 13.30 -1.03
C LEU A 127 3.88 11.83 -1.42
N ILE A 128 2.78 11.25 -0.95
CA ILE A 128 2.24 9.96 -1.39
C ILE A 128 0.74 10.06 -1.60
N CYS A 129 0.17 9.21 -2.47
CA CYS A 129 -1.28 9.07 -2.59
C CYS A 129 -1.81 8.10 -1.53
N MET A 130 -2.86 8.50 -0.82
CA MET A 130 -3.46 7.68 0.24
C MET A 130 -4.98 7.79 0.24
N VAL A 131 -5.66 6.69 0.60
CA VAL A 131 -7.11 6.71 0.85
C VAL A 131 -7.39 7.43 2.16
N TRP A 132 -8.14 8.52 2.10
CA TRP A 132 -8.45 9.38 3.25
C TRP A 132 -9.88 9.21 3.79
N ARG A 133 -10.83 8.78 2.95
CA ARG A 133 -12.23 8.74 3.35
C ARG A 133 -12.57 7.55 4.24
N HIS A 134 -13.22 7.85 5.36
CA HIS A 134 -13.68 6.87 6.36
C HIS A 134 -14.56 5.76 5.77
N GLU A 135 -15.31 6.04 4.70
CA GLU A 135 -16.20 5.07 4.05
C GLU A 135 -15.47 3.91 3.36
N TYR A 136 -14.16 4.06 3.11
CA TYR A 136 -13.30 3.03 2.52
C TYR A 136 -12.42 2.33 3.57
N LEU A 137 -12.12 2.97 4.70
CA LEU A 137 -11.18 2.45 5.71
C LEU A 137 -11.58 1.10 6.34
N PHE A 138 -12.87 0.77 6.36
CA PHE A 138 -13.38 -0.51 6.88
C PHE A 138 -13.79 -1.50 5.78
N LYS A 139 -13.62 -1.11 4.52
CA LYS A 139 -14.06 -1.89 3.37
C LYS A 139 -12.90 -2.37 2.52
N LEU A 140 -11.69 -1.90 2.78
CA LEU A 140 -10.41 -2.24 2.16
C LEU A 140 -9.60 -3.07 3.14
#